data_AF-A0A9D2JK83-F1
#
_entry.id   AF-A0A9D2JK83-F1
#
_cell.length_a   1.000
_cell.length_b   1.000
_cell.length_c   1.000
_cell.angle_alpha   90.00
_cell.angle_beta   90.00
_cell.angle_gamma   90.00
#
_symmetry.space_group_name_H-M   'P 1'
#
loop_
_entity.id
_entity.type
_entity.pdbx_description
1 polymer ?
#
loop_
_entity_poly.entity_id
_entity_poly.type
_entity_poly.pdbx_seq_one_letter_code
_entity_poly.pdbx_strand_id
1 'polypeptide(L)'
;MNHCDILRDLLPLYADGLTSPSSNEMIEEHIKSCPECRRFLEHMCQPIQKITNTENTDYKRALLRQKRRITGRTLIFSCVTLLVGTAITMMILWSRGTFDIADRQTSPNGAVTTTAYSKNISGLFPSDNGFTIRDTGQFEGTTNYLDASFDGMWWSPDSHYLVISMQRDNSTHLEVIDYLRNSGRNLSSYLDRAIYQHPDFSDVPYNQNGNPEIEYRFLQWSEYDSTMLLYFSFVDYQNQNRSGYFWYDYETGAVSGVSELPVQTADGDDHPALSGTILDQK
;
A
#
# COMPACT_ATOMS: atom_id res chain seq x y z
N MET A 1 95.74 16.95 33.24
CA MET A 1 94.66 17.91 33.54
C MET A 1 93.43 17.44 32.77
N ASN A 2 92.32 17.21 33.48
CA ASN A 2 91.12 16.56 32.98
C ASN A 2 90.34 17.49 32.04
N HIS A 3 90.42 17.26 30.72
CA HIS A 3 89.52 17.87 29.72
C HIS A 3 88.62 16.82 29.05
N CYS A 4 88.33 15.73 29.76
CA CYS A 4 87.44 14.68 29.27
C CYS A 4 86.03 15.19 28.98
N ASP A 5 85.53 16.17 29.76
CA ASP A 5 84.19 16.73 29.57
C ASP A 5 84.08 17.49 28.25
N ILE A 6 85.06 18.37 27.98
CA ILE A 6 85.15 19.11 26.71
C ILE A 6 85.27 18.13 25.53
N LEU A 7 86.06 17.06 25.68
CA LEU A 7 86.22 16.10 24.60
C LEU A 7 84.95 15.26 24.39
N ARG A 8 84.25 14.85 25.45
CA ARG A 8 82.95 14.15 25.35
C ARG A 8 81.91 14.99 24.60
N ASP A 9 81.89 16.31 24.81
CA ASP A 9 81.01 17.22 24.08
C ASP A 9 81.36 17.30 22.58
N LEU A 10 82.64 17.11 22.23
CA LEU A 10 83.12 17.15 20.85
C LEU A 10 83.08 15.80 20.14
N LEU A 11 83.01 14.67 20.86
CA LEU A 11 83.04 13.33 20.27
C LEU A 11 81.89 13.03 19.28
N PRO A 12 80.64 13.49 19.48
CA PRO A 12 79.58 13.32 18.49
C PRO A 12 79.91 14.02 17.16
N LEU A 13 80.39 15.26 17.23
CA LEU A 13 80.79 16.03 16.05
C LEU A 13 81.99 15.40 15.35
N TYR A 14 82.91 14.80 16.11
CA TYR A 14 84.03 14.05 15.58
C TYR A 14 83.58 12.75 14.90
N ALA A 15 82.65 12.00 15.50
CA ALA A 15 82.08 10.79 14.91
C ALA A 15 81.33 11.09 13.59
N ASP A 16 80.72 12.27 13.48
CA ASP A 16 80.07 12.78 12.28
C ASP A 16 81.06 13.42 11.27
N GLY A 17 82.36 13.54 11.61
CA GLY A 17 83.40 14.10 10.75
C GLY A 17 83.35 15.62 10.57
N LEU A 18 82.71 16.35 11.50
CA LEU A 18 82.42 17.78 11.41
C LEU A 18 83.39 18.66 12.22
N THR A 19 84.43 18.06 12.81
CA THR A 19 85.46 18.76 13.58
C THR A 19 86.65 19.20 12.71
N SER A 20 87.31 20.28 13.12
CA SER A 20 88.48 20.81 12.40
C SER A 20 89.70 19.87 12.53
N PRO A 21 90.67 19.90 11.60
CA PRO A 21 91.87 19.05 11.68
C PRO A 21 92.67 19.21 12.97
N SER A 22 92.78 20.45 13.48
CA SER A 22 93.44 20.73 14.77
C SER A 22 92.68 20.13 15.95
N SER A 23 91.35 20.12 15.90
CA SER A 23 90.51 19.46 16.91
C SER A 23 90.62 17.93 16.82
N ASN A 24 90.74 17.36 15.62
CA ASN A 24 90.89 15.92 15.42
C ASN A 24 92.19 15.40 16.05
N GLU A 25 93.31 16.07 15.80
CA GLU A 25 94.62 15.67 16.36
C GLU A 25 94.59 15.65 17.90
N MET A 26 93.96 16.66 18.51
CA MET A 26 93.77 16.73 19.96
C MET A 26 92.87 15.60 20.50
N ILE A 27 91.76 15.31 19.81
CA ILE A 27 90.83 14.23 20.18
C ILE A 27 91.52 12.87 20.06
N GLU A 28 92.27 12.62 18.99
CA GLU A 28 93.00 11.37 18.76
C GLU A 28 94.10 11.13 19.80
N GLU A 29 94.89 12.15 20.14
CA GLU A 29 95.93 12.05 21.18
C GLU A 29 95.31 11.74 22.56
N HIS A 30 94.14 12.31 22.85
CA HIS A 30 93.44 12.04 24.08
C HIS A 30 92.80 10.64 24.13
N ILE A 31 92.13 10.17 23.07
CA ILE A 31 91.53 8.82 23.05
C ILE A 31 92.61 7.72 23.16
N LYS A 32 93.84 8.00 22.69
CA LYS A 32 95.00 7.09 22.90
C LYS A 32 95.36 6.93 24.38
N SER A 33 95.29 8.02 25.16
CA SER A 33 95.68 8.05 26.58
C SER A 33 94.52 7.89 27.58
N CYS A 34 93.26 8.10 27.17
CA CYS A 34 92.07 8.02 28.02
C CYS A 34 91.11 6.88 27.58
N PRO A 35 90.98 5.79 28.36
CA PRO A 35 90.12 4.65 28.02
C PRO A 35 88.60 4.97 28.14
N GLU A 36 88.23 5.92 28.98
CA GLU A 36 86.83 6.32 29.18
C GLU A 36 86.25 7.02 27.94
N CYS A 37 87.00 7.95 27.34
CA CYS A 37 86.60 8.64 26.12
C CYS A 37 86.58 7.68 24.90
N ARG A 38 87.45 6.67 24.88
CA ARG A 38 87.45 5.61 23.86
C ARG A 38 86.17 4.78 23.87
N ARG A 39 85.78 4.28 25.04
CA ARG A 39 84.54 3.49 25.19
C ARG A 39 83.30 4.29 24.80
N PHE A 40 83.28 5.58 25.13
CA PHE A 40 82.17 6.46 24.77
C PHE A 40 82.04 6.61 23.26
N LEU A 41 83.14 6.82 22.53
CA LEU A 41 83.15 6.86 21.06
C LEU A 41 82.65 5.53 20.46
N GLU A 42 83.14 4.39 20.96
CA GLU A 42 82.74 3.07 20.50
C GLU A 42 81.23 2.79 20.69
N HIS A 43 80.67 3.22 21.82
CA HIS A 43 79.23 3.11 22.09
C HIS A 43 78.38 3.93 21.11
N MET A 44 78.83 5.13 20.73
CA MET A 44 78.13 5.98 19.77
C MET A 44 78.18 5.43 18.35
N CYS A 45 79.24 4.70 17.99
CA CYS A 45 79.40 4.11 16.66
C CYS A 45 78.68 2.75 16.51
N GLN A 46 77.92 2.29 17.50
CA GLN A 46 77.18 1.02 17.38
C GLN A 46 76.02 1.16 16.39
N PRO A 47 75.88 0.24 15.41
CA PRO A 47 74.79 0.29 14.45
C PRO A 47 73.45 0.07 15.14
N ILE A 48 72.53 1.03 14.96
CA ILE A 48 71.15 0.94 15.46
C ILE A 48 70.47 -0.28 14.81
N GLN A 49 70.03 -1.24 15.62
CA GLN A 49 69.26 -2.40 15.14
C GLN A 49 67.92 -1.92 14.55
N LYS A 50 67.72 -2.15 13.25
CA LYS A 50 66.44 -1.87 12.58
C LYS A 50 65.39 -2.88 13.06
N ILE A 51 64.40 -2.41 13.80
CA ILE A 51 63.18 -3.17 14.13
C ILE A 51 62.48 -3.54 12.80
N THR A 52 62.29 -4.83 12.53
CA THR A 52 61.69 -5.29 11.28
C THR A 52 60.16 -5.20 11.33
N ASN A 53 59.56 -4.66 10.27
CA ASN A 53 58.14 -4.28 10.12
C ASN A 53 57.13 -5.46 10.05
N THR A 54 57.48 -6.66 10.50
CA THR A 54 56.67 -7.87 10.33
C THR A 54 55.36 -7.82 11.14
N GLU A 55 55.36 -7.20 12.33
CA GLU A 55 54.14 -6.99 13.14
C GLU A 55 53.11 -6.08 12.46
N ASN A 56 53.58 -5.15 11.61
CA ASN A 56 52.74 -4.15 10.97
C ASN A 56 51.79 -4.76 9.92
N THR A 57 52.14 -5.90 9.31
CA THR A 57 51.31 -6.56 8.28
C THR A 57 50.19 -7.42 8.87
N ASP A 58 50.45 -8.12 9.96
CA ASP A 58 49.44 -8.97 10.62
C ASP A 58 48.43 -8.13 11.40
N TYR A 59 48.88 -7.05 12.03
CA TYR A 59 48.01 -6.05 12.64
C TYR A 59 47.02 -5.45 11.62
N LYS A 60 47.50 -5.04 10.44
CA LYS A 60 46.64 -4.52 9.35
C LYS A 60 45.63 -5.55 8.87
N ARG A 61 46.02 -6.82 8.71
CA ARG A 61 45.09 -7.90 8.32
C ARG A 61 44.03 -8.17 9.38
N ALA A 62 44.39 -8.15 10.67
CA ALA A 62 43.45 -8.29 11.78
C ALA A 62 42.44 -7.12 11.81
N LEU A 63 42.93 -5.89 11.63
CA LEU A 63 42.09 -4.69 11.58
C LEU A 63 41.11 -4.72 10.40
N LEU A 64 41.55 -5.15 9.21
CA LEU A 64 40.68 -5.30 8.04
C LEU A 64 39.62 -6.40 8.22
N ARG A 65 39.98 -7.52 8.86
CA ARG A 65 39.03 -8.59 9.22
C ARG A 65 37.99 -8.09 10.24
N GLN A 66 38.42 -7.34 11.24
CA GLN A 66 37.53 -6.72 12.22
C GLN A 66 36.62 -5.67 11.56
N LYS A 67 37.16 -4.81 10.70
CA LYS A 67 36.37 -3.83 9.93
C LYS A 67 35.34 -4.52 9.04
N ARG A 68 35.71 -5.56 8.29
CA ARG A 68 34.76 -6.36 7.48
C ARG A 68 33.68 -7.03 8.33
N ARG A 69 34.02 -7.55 9.52
CA ARG A 69 33.02 -8.12 10.45
C ARG A 69 32.06 -7.07 10.95
N ILE A 70 32.55 -5.89 11.34
CA ILE A 70 31.71 -4.78 11.81
C ILE A 70 30.83 -4.26 10.66
N THR A 71 31.41 -3.97 9.49
CA THR A 71 30.68 -3.52 8.30
C THR A 71 29.62 -4.53 7.86
N GLY A 72 29.95 -5.83 7.88
CA GLY A 72 29.00 -6.90 7.58
C GLY A 72 27.85 -6.96 8.60
N ARG A 73 28.16 -6.85 9.91
CA ARG A 73 27.12 -6.80 10.95
C ARG A 73 26.24 -5.56 10.81
N THR A 74 26.82 -4.37 10.58
CA THR A 74 26.03 -3.14 10.37
C THR A 74 25.17 -3.22 9.12
N LEU A 75 25.68 -3.81 8.02
CA LEU A 75 24.88 -4.06 6.82
C LEU A 75 23.71 -5.00 7.11
N ILE A 76 23.95 -6.12 7.79
CA ILE A 76 22.90 -7.06 8.19
C ILE A 76 21.86 -6.36 9.08
N PHE A 77 22.27 -5.62 10.11
CA PHE A 77 21.35 -4.88 10.96
C PHE A 77 20.55 -3.83 10.18
N SER A 78 21.19 -3.12 9.23
CA SER A 78 20.49 -2.16 8.38
C SER A 78 19.47 -2.84 7.46
N CYS A 79 19.80 -3.99 6.88
CA CYS A 79 18.86 -4.76 6.07
C CYS A 79 17.70 -5.30 6.93
N VAL A 80 17.99 -5.83 8.12
CA VAL A 80 16.96 -6.35 9.03
C VAL A 80 16.01 -5.24 9.49
N THR A 81 16.54 -4.08 9.89
CA THR A 81 15.70 -2.94 10.30
C THR A 81 14.83 -2.42 9.16
N LEU A 82 15.37 -2.34 7.94
CA LEU A 82 14.60 -2.00 6.75
C LEU A 82 13.50 -3.02 6.47
N LEU A 83 13.84 -4.32 6.50
CA LEU A 83 12.87 -5.41 6.26
C LEU A 83 11.75 -5.39 7.30
N VAL A 84 12.08 -5.26 8.58
CA VAL A 84 11.09 -5.16 9.66
C VAL A 84 10.22 -3.93 9.49
N GLY A 85 10.81 -2.77 9.18
CA GLY A 85 10.06 -1.55 8.88
C GLY A 85 9.07 -1.75 7.73
N THR A 86 9.52 -2.34 6.62
CA THR A 86 8.65 -2.62 5.46
C THR A 86 7.53 -3.60 5.81
N ALA A 87 7.83 -4.67 6.56
CA ALA A 87 6.83 -5.64 7.01
C ALA A 87 5.77 -5.00 7.92
N ILE A 88 6.17 -4.13 8.86
CA ILE A 88 5.24 -3.40 9.72
C ILE A 88 4.36 -2.46 8.88
N THR A 89 4.93 -1.71 7.93
CA THR A 89 4.13 -0.83 7.08
C THR A 89 3.13 -1.61 6.22
N MET A 90 3.54 -2.74 5.64
CA MET A 90 2.65 -3.62 4.90
C MET A 90 1.54 -4.19 5.79
N MET A 91 1.88 -4.59 7.01
CA MET A 91 0.91 -5.09 7.99
C MET A 91 -0.12 -4.02 8.38
N ILE A 92 0.31 -2.76 8.56
CA ILE A 92 -0.60 -1.64 8.84
C ILE A 92 -1.52 -1.38 7.64
N LEU A 93 -0.98 -1.31 6.43
CA LEU A 93 -1.77 -1.11 5.21
C LEU A 93 -2.83 -2.21 5.05
N TRP A 94 -2.41 -3.47 5.22
CA TRP A 94 -3.31 -4.61 5.17
C TRP A 94 -4.39 -4.57 6.26
N SER A 95 -4.03 -4.27 7.51
CA SER A 95 -5.02 -4.13 8.60
C SER A 95 -6.06 -3.06 8.35
N ARG A 96 -5.73 -2.01 7.58
CA ARG A 96 -6.67 -0.93 7.21
C ARG A 96 -7.52 -1.26 5.98
N GLY A 97 -7.34 -2.43 5.38
CA GLY A 97 -8.03 -2.87 4.17
C GLY A 97 -7.64 -2.08 2.93
N THR A 98 -6.46 -1.44 2.89
CA THR A 98 -6.09 -0.60 1.73
C THR A 98 -5.99 -1.39 0.43
N PHE A 99 -5.68 -2.69 0.52
CA PHE A 99 -5.62 -3.59 -0.63
C PHE A 99 -6.99 -4.17 -1.01
N ASP A 100 -8.00 -3.99 -0.16
CA ASP A 100 -9.35 -4.52 -0.34
C ASP A 100 -10.35 -3.42 -0.73
N ILE A 101 -9.89 -2.23 -1.15
CA ILE A 101 -10.77 -1.17 -1.65
C ILE A 101 -11.37 -1.63 -2.98
N ALA A 102 -12.69 -1.79 -3.01
CA ALA A 102 -13.45 -2.20 -4.19
C ALA A 102 -13.87 -1.00 -5.03
N ASP A 103 -14.37 0.04 -4.38
CA ASP A 103 -14.80 1.28 -5.02
C ASP A 103 -14.65 2.46 -4.06
N ARG A 104 -14.48 3.66 -4.61
CA ARG A 104 -14.45 4.90 -3.85
C ARG A 104 -15.10 6.00 -4.67
N GLN A 105 -16.15 6.60 -4.11
CA GLN A 105 -16.85 7.72 -4.73
C GLN A 105 -17.00 8.87 -3.75
N THR A 106 -16.94 10.08 -4.28
CA THR A 106 -17.23 11.30 -3.55
C THR A 106 -18.58 11.82 -4.02
N SER A 107 -19.42 12.25 -3.08
CA SER A 107 -20.72 12.86 -3.40
C SER A 107 -20.54 14.04 -4.35
N PRO A 108 -21.50 14.31 -5.26
CA PRO A 108 -21.38 15.40 -6.25
C PRO A 108 -21.03 16.77 -5.66
N ASN A 109 -21.49 17.08 -4.45
CA ASN A 109 -21.19 18.31 -3.73
C ASN A 109 -19.83 18.32 -3.00
N GLY A 110 -19.10 17.20 -2.99
CA GLY A 110 -17.80 17.04 -2.34
C GLY A 110 -17.84 16.82 -0.82
N ALA A 111 -19.02 16.76 -0.21
CA ALA A 111 -19.18 16.75 1.25
C ALA A 111 -18.83 15.39 1.90
N VAL A 112 -19.09 14.28 1.19
CA VAL A 112 -18.90 12.92 1.72
C VAL A 112 -18.08 12.10 0.73
N THR A 113 -17.06 11.41 1.22
CA THR A 113 -16.35 10.38 0.46
C THR A 113 -16.64 9.01 1.05
N THR A 114 -17.28 8.17 0.25
CA THR A 114 -17.63 6.80 0.58
C THR A 114 -16.62 5.86 -0.05
N THR A 115 -16.02 5.00 0.78
CA THR A 115 -15.12 3.94 0.35
C THR A 115 -15.75 2.59 0.65
N ALA A 116 -15.94 1.79 -0.39
CA ALA A 116 -16.34 0.40 -0.31
C ALA A 116 -15.10 -0.50 -0.25
N TYR A 117 -15.06 -1.36 0.75
CA TYR A 117 -14.06 -2.41 0.89
C TYR A 117 -14.73 -3.74 0.57
N SER A 118 -14.13 -4.55 -0.31
CA SER A 118 -14.65 -5.87 -0.70
C SER A 118 -14.73 -6.86 0.46
N LYS A 119 -14.02 -6.57 1.56
CA LYS A 119 -13.95 -7.38 2.78
C LYS A 119 -14.45 -6.62 3.99
N ASN A 120 -14.84 -7.36 5.02
CA ASN A 120 -15.17 -6.79 6.31
C ASN A 120 -13.89 -6.41 7.06
N ILE A 121 -13.71 -5.12 7.34
CA ILE A 121 -12.53 -4.55 7.99
C ILE A 121 -12.77 -4.10 9.44
N SER A 122 -13.82 -4.59 10.10
CA SER A 122 -14.13 -4.25 11.50
C SER A 122 -13.14 -4.86 12.51
N GLY A 123 -12.48 -5.94 12.12
CA GLY A 123 -11.47 -6.64 12.93
C GLY A 123 -10.07 -6.06 12.81
N LEU A 124 -9.09 -6.75 13.40
CA LEU A 124 -7.67 -6.39 13.26
C LEU A 124 -7.17 -6.60 11.81
N PHE A 125 -7.78 -7.54 11.09
CA PHE A 125 -7.49 -7.81 9.69
C PHE A 125 -8.79 -7.96 8.89
N PRO A 126 -8.75 -7.66 7.58
CA PRO A 126 -9.86 -7.91 6.68
C PRO A 126 -10.30 -9.37 6.71
N SER A 127 -11.61 -9.61 6.68
CA SER A 127 -12.22 -10.94 6.70
C SER A 127 -13.22 -11.10 5.56
N ASP A 128 -13.39 -12.34 5.10
CA ASP A 128 -14.26 -12.67 3.96
C ASP A 128 -15.75 -12.78 4.34
N ASN A 129 -16.12 -12.48 5.59
CA ASN A 129 -17.48 -12.63 6.11
C ASN A 129 -18.40 -11.42 5.81
N GLY A 130 -18.21 -10.79 4.64
CA GLY A 130 -18.92 -9.59 4.29
C GLY A 130 -18.04 -8.50 3.68
N PHE A 131 -18.63 -7.32 3.51
CA PHE A 131 -17.96 -6.13 3.01
C PHE A 131 -18.20 -4.92 3.94
N THR A 132 -17.40 -3.88 3.81
CA THR A 132 -17.51 -2.68 4.64
C THR A 132 -17.65 -1.43 3.79
N ILE A 133 -18.56 -0.53 4.17
CA ILE A 133 -18.67 0.82 3.65
C ILE A 133 -18.17 1.79 4.71
N ARG A 134 -17.30 2.72 4.33
CA ARG A 134 -16.80 3.78 5.22
C ARG A 134 -17.02 5.15 4.60
N ASP A 135 -17.69 6.00 5.34
CA ASP A 135 -17.91 7.40 5.01
C ASP A 135 -16.95 8.30 5.76
N THR A 136 -16.46 9.33 5.06
CA THR A 136 -15.55 10.35 5.58
C THR A 136 -15.95 11.72 5.05
N GLY A 137 -15.65 12.80 5.78
CA GLY A 137 -16.00 14.17 5.39
C GLY A 137 -16.99 14.78 6.37
N GLN A 138 -18.10 15.32 5.88
CA GLN A 138 -19.15 15.89 6.74
C GLN A 138 -19.85 14.82 7.59
N PHE A 139 -20.00 13.61 7.04
CA PHE A 139 -20.54 12.45 7.74
C PHE A 139 -19.43 11.41 7.86
N GLU A 140 -19.21 10.93 9.09
CA GLU A 140 -18.25 9.86 9.39
C GLU A 140 -18.99 8.65 9.94
N GLY A 141 -18.81 7.51 9.26
CA GLY A 141 -19.53 6.29 9.57
C GLY A 141 -18.81 5.07 9.02
N THR A 142 -19.07 3.91 9.62
CA THR A 142 -18.63 2.64 9.05
C THR A 142 -19.76 1.63 9.22
N THR A 143 -20.22 1.08 8.10
CA THR A 143 -21.30 0.09 8.04
C THR A 143 -20.72 -1.22 7.54
N ASN A 144 -21.01 -2.32 8.23
CA ASN A 144 -20.55 -3.65 7.86
C ASN A 144 -21.73 -4.48 7.40
N TYR A 145 -21.63 -5.02 6.20
CA TYR A 145 -22.64 -5.88 5.59
C TYR A 145 -22.14 -7.32 5.70
N LEU A 146 -22.70 -8.07 6.65
CA LEU A 146 -22.34 -9.46 6.89
C LEU A 146 -23.03 -10.38 5.86
N ASP A 147 -22.35 -11.47 5.52
CA ASP A 147 -22.86 -12.51 4.60
C ASP A 147 -23.29 -11.96 3.22
N ALA A 148 -22.67 -10.86 2.79
CA ALA A 148 -22.94 -10.20 1.52
C ALA A 148 -21.63 -9.83 0.82
N SER A 149 -21.65 -9.76 -0.51
CA SER A 149 -20.54 -9.19 -1.29
C SER A 149 -20.96 -7.88 -1.94
N PHE A 150 -20.02 -6.93 -1.96
CA PHE A 150 -20.22 -5.64 -2.62
C PHE A 150 -20.36 -5.82 -4.13
N ASP A 151 -21.34 -5.15 -4.73
CA ASP A 151 -21.61 -5.17 -6.17
C ASP A 151 -21.42 -3.78 -6.80
N GLY A 152 -21.97 -2.72 -6.17
CA GLY A 152 -21.76 -1.35 -6.64
C GLY A 152 -22.40 -0.30 -5.73
N MET A 153 -22.12 0.98 -6.01
CA MET A 153 -22.77 2.10 -5.33
C MET A 153 -22.90 3.32 -6.25
N TRP A 154 -23.91 4.16 -6.03
CA TRP A 154 -24.20 5.32 -6.89
C TRP A 154 -24.83 6.47 -6.11
N TRP A 155 -24.14 7.61 -6.10
CA TRP A 155 -24.66 8.85 -5.51
C TRP A 155 -25.75 9.48 -6.36
N SER A 156 -26.79 10.00 -5.72
CA SER A 156 -27.76 10.88 -6.37
C SER A 156 -27.10 12.21 -6.75
N PRO A 157 -27.54 12.87 -7.84
CA PRO A 157 -26.93 14.13 -8.30
C PRO A 157 -26.94 15.25 -7.26
N ASP A 158 -27.95 15.28 -6.39
CA ASP A 158 -28.11 16.24 -5.30
C ASP A 158 -27.31 15.89 -4.03
N SER A 159 -26.56 14.77 -4.04
CA SER A 159 -25.78 14.27 -2.89
C SER A 159 -26.61 13.86 -1.66
N HIS A 160 -27.92 13.69 -1.82
CA HIS A 160 -28.83 13.33 -0.73
C HIS A 160 -28.82 11.81 -0.47
N TYR A 161 -28.77 11.02 -1.54
CA TYR A 161 -28.91 9.58 -1.49
C TYR A 161 -27.67 8.86 -2.04
N LEU A 162 -27.39 7.69 -1.47
CA LEU A 162 -26.47 6.72 -2.04
C LEU A 162 -27.19 5.39 -2.15
N VAL A 163 -27.32 4.86 -3.37
CA VAL A 163 -27.75 3.47 -3.57
C VAL A 163 -26.54 2.57 -3.48
N ILE A 164 -26.67 1.46 -2.76
CA ILE A 164 -25.69 0.39 -2.65
C ILE A 164 -26.34 -0.89 -3.19
N SER A 165 -25.68 -1.53 -4.15
CA SER A 165 -26.00 -2.88 -4.61
C SER A 165 -25.07 -3.87 -3.93
N MET A 166 -25.63 -5.01 -3.51
CA MET A 166 -24.89 -6.11 -2.91
C MET A 166 -25.49 -7.45 -3.32
N GLN A 167 -24.64 -8.48 -3.42
CA GLN A 167 -25.10 -9.86 -3.60
C GLN A 167 -25.23 -10.53 -2.24
N ARG A 168 -26.39 -11.15 -1.99
CA ARG A 168 -26.65 -11.94 -0.78
C ARG A 168 -27.57 -13.10 -1.14
N ASP A 169 -27.24 -14.29 -0.65
CA ASP A 169 -28.00 -15.53 -0.92
C ASP A 169 -28.24 -15.78 -2.42
N ASN A 170 -27.24 -15.48 -3.27
CA ASN A 170 -27.30 -15.52 -4.74
C ASN A 170 -28.32 -14.58 -5.40
N SER A 171 -28.79 -13.56 -4.68
CA SER A 171 -29.70 -12.55 -5.21
C SER A 171 -29.15 -11.14 -4.99
N THR A 172 -29.58 -10.21 -5.85
CA THR A 172 -29.18 -8.81 -5.76
C THR A 172 -30.09 -8.09 -4.78
N HIS A 173 -29.50 -7.47 -3.75
CA HIS A 173 -30.18 -6.63 -2.79
C HIS A 173 -29.75 -5.18 -2.97
N LEU A 174 -30.72 -4.27 -2.88
CA LEU A 174 -30.48 -2.84 -2.96
C LEU A 174 -30.74 -2.20 -1.59
N GLU A 175 -29.83 -1.34 -1.17
CA GLU A 175 -29.98 -0.46 -0.03
C GLU A 175 -29.86 0.99 -0.50
N VAL A 176 -30.56 1.89 0.18
CA VAL A 176 -30.41 3.33 -0.03
C VAL A 176 -30.10 4.00 1.30
N ILE A 177 -29.03 4.79 1.31
CA ILE A 177 -28.64 5.63 2.43
C ILE A 177 -29.14 7.04 2.15
N ASP A 178 -29.92 7.56 3.08
CA ASP A 178 -30.36 8.95 3.14
C ASP A 178 -29.45 9.71 4.11
N TYR A 179 -28.55 10.53 3.56
CA TYR A 179 -27.56 11.28 4.34
C TYR A 179 -28.16 12.49 5.07
N LEU A 180 -29.26 13.07 4.59
CA LEU A 180 -29.90 14.19 5.28
C LEU A 180 -30.67 13.72 6.51
N ARG A 181 -31.28 12.53 6.44
CA ARG A 181 -32.02 11.91 7.55
C ARG A 181 -31.15 10.95 8.39
N ASN A 182 -29.90 10.73 7.99
CA ASN A 182 -28.97 9.79 8.62
C ASN A 182 -29.59 8.40 8.81
N SER A 183 -30.16 7.85 7.74
CA SER A 183 -30.87 6.57 7.77
C SER A 183 -30.57 5.71 6.55
N GLY A 184 -30.30 4.42 6.75
CA GLY A 184 -30.27 3.41 5.68
C GLY A 184 -31.59 2.65 5.60
N ARG A 185 -32.04 2.32 4.39
CA ARG A 185 -33.27 1.55 4.14
C ARG A 185 -33.06 0.47 3.11
N ASN A 186 -33.65 -0.70 3.34
CA ASN A 186 -33.69 -1.80 2.37
C ASN A 186 -34.59 -1.39 1.19
N LEU A 187 -33.98 -0.90 0.11
CA LEU A 187 -34.67 -0.39 -1.06
C LEU A 187 -35.48 -1.50 -1.74
N SER A 188 -34.96 -2.72 -1.82
CA SER A 188 -35.70 -3.86 -2.39
C SER A 188 -37.08 -4.05 -1.75
N SER A 189 -37.18 -3.95 -0.41
CA SER A 189 -38.47 -4.06 0.29
C SER A 189 -39.46 -2.93 -0.01
N TYR A 190 -38.94 -1.74 -0.34
CA TYR A 190 -39.78 -0.61 -0.75
C TYR A 190 -40.26 -0.79 -2.20
N LEU A 191 -39.41 -1.34 -3.07
CA LEU A 191 -39.80 -1.69 -4.44
C LEU A 191 -40.87 -2.78 -4.45
N ASP A 192 -40.73 -3.83 -3.64
CA ASP A 192 -41.74 -4.89 -3.48
C ASP A 192 -43.10 -4.32 -3.09
N ARG A 193 -43.10 -3.34 -2.18
CA ARG A 193 -44.32 -2.63 -1.77
C ARG A 193 -44.88 -1.74 -2.88
N ALA A 194 -44.02 -1.11 -3.67
CA ALA A 194 -44.43 -0.19 -4.73
C ALA A 194 -45.05 -0.92 -5.93
N ILE A 195 -44.56 -2.12 -6.25
CA ILE A 195 -45.14 -2.96 -7.31
C ILE A 195 -46.37 -3.75 -6.84
N TYR A 196 -46.60 -3.85 -5.53
CA TYR A 196 -47.73 -4.58 -4.98
C TYR A 196 -49.06 -4.01 -5.51
N GLN A 197 -49.83 -4.84 -6.21
CA GLN A 197 -51.08 -4.46 -6.91
C GLN A 197 -50.90 -3.45 -8.05
N HIS A 198 -49.68 -3.20 -8.50
CA HIS A 198 -49.45 -2.39 -9.70
C HIS A 198 -49.89 -3.19 -10.94
N PRO A 199 -50.68 -2.61 -11.87
CA PRO A 199 -51.25 -3.35 -13.01
C PRO A 199 -50.21 -4.10 -13.85
N ASP A 200 -49.07 -3.45 -14.12
CA ASP A 200 -47.97 -3.99 -14.93
C ASP A 200 -47.16 -5.10 -14.23
N PHE A 201 -47.40 -5.36 -12.95
CA PHE A 201 -46.71 -6.39 -12.15
C PHE A 201 -47.69 -7.40 -11.54
N SER A 202 -48.89 -7.52 -12.13
CA SER A 202 -49.96 -8.39 -11.61
C SER A 202 -49.70 -9.90 -11.78
N ASP A 203 -48.72 -10.26 -12.60
CA ASP A 203 -48.28 -11.62 -12.93
C ASP A 203 -47.03 -12.06 -12.15
N VAL A 204 -46.49 -11.21 -11.27
CA VAL A 204 -45.32 -11.53 -10.41
C VAL A 204 -45.71 -12.61 -9.39
N PRO A 205 -45.02 -13.76 -9.35
CA PRO A 205 -45.26 -14.77 -8.32
C PRO A 205 -44.83 -14.31 -6.93
N TYR A 206 -45.42 -14.93 -5.92
CA TYR A 206 -45.09 -14.69 -4.52
C TYR A 206 -44.63 -15.99 -3.87
N ASN A 207 -43.55 -15.91 -3.11
CA ASN A 207 -43.02 -17.05 -2.37
C ASN A 207 -43.91 -17.41 -1.17
N GLN A 208 -43.55 -18.47 -0.44
CA GLN A 208 -44.30 -18.96 0.72
C GLN A 208 -44.42 -17.93 1.86
N ASN A 209 -43.54 -16.94 1.90
CA ASN A 209 -43.55 -15.87 2.91
C ASN A 209 -44.37 -14.65 2.45
N GLY A 210 -44.94 -14.68 1.24
CA GLY A 210 -45.71 -13.57 0.67
C GLY A 210 -44.84 -12.44 0.11
N ASN A 211 -43.55 -12.68 -0.12
CA ASN A 211 -42.68 -11.72 -0.81
C ASN A 211 -42.70 -12.00 -2.31
N PRO A 212 -42.70 -10.98 -3.18
CA PRO A 212 -42.65 -11.18 -4.62
C PRO A 212 -41.31 -11.82 -5.03
N GLU A 213 -41.36 -12.72 -6.01
CA GLU A 213 -40.20 -13.37 -6.60
C GLU A 213 -39.71 -12.57 -7.81
N ILE A 214 -39.07 -11.43 -7.53
CA ILE A 214 -38.60 -10.48 -8.53
C ILE A 214 -37.20 -9.97 -8.16
N GLU A 215 -36.34 -9.83 -9.16
CA GLU A 215 -35.03 -9.20 -9.01
C GLU A 215 -35.06 -7.76 -9.50
N TYR A 216 -34.38 -6.88 -8.77
CA TYR A 216 -34.16 -5.50 -9.19
C TYR A 216 -32.68 -5.21 -9.36
N ARG A 217 -32.35 -4.34 -10.32
CA ARG A 217 -31.01 -3.76 -10.45
C ARG A 217 -31.10 -2.27 -10.66
N PHE A 218 -30.32 -1.52 -9.90
CA PHE A 218 -30.17 -0.09 -10.10
C PHE A 218 -29.40 0.18 -11.39
N LEU A 219 -29.88 1.14 -12.19
CA LEU A 219 -29.21 1.54 -13.43
C LEU A 219 -28.67 2.97 -13.34
N GLN A 220 -29.53 3.93 -12.99
CA GLN A 220 -29.13 5.33 -12.88
C GLN A 220 -30.13 6.15 -12.07
N TRP A 221 -29.64 7.28 -11.56
CA TRP A 221 -30.47 8.35 -11.05
C TRP A 221 -30.99 9.21 -12.20
N SER A 222 -32.18 9.78 -12.02
CA SER A 222 -32.64 10.95 -12.77
C SER A 222 -31.73 12.14 -12.45
N GLU A 223 -31.58 13.07 -13.40
CA GLU A 223 -30.75 14.27 -13.22
C GLU A 223 -31.38 15.32 -12.29
N TYR A 224 -32.70 15.28 -12.10
CA TYR A 224 -33.45 16.42 -11.54
C TYR A 224 -34.14 16.13 -10.21
N ASP A 225 -34.36 14.86 -9.87
CA ASP A 225 -35.21 14.46 -8.74
C ASP A 225 -34.75 13.15 -8.08
N SER A 226 -35.51 12.71 -7.07
CA SER A 226 -35.32 11.46 -6.30
C SER A 226 -35.69 10.20 -7.08
N THR A 227 -35.88 10.32 -8.41
CA THR A 227 -36.31 9.22 -9.24
C THR A 227 -35.12 8.39 -9.71
N MET A 228 -35.25 7.08 -9.68
CA MET A 228 -34.26 6.12 -10.16
C MET A 228 -34.82 5.26 -11.27
N LEU A 229 -33.99 4.97 -12.27
CA LEU A 229 -34.27 3.97 -13.29
C LEU A 229 -33.79 2.61 -12.79
N LEU A 230 -34.70 1.65 -12.75
CA LEU A 230 -34.45 0.29 -12.30
C LEU A 230 -34.73 -0.69 -13.42
N TYR A 231 -33.91 -1.74 -13.50
CA TYR A 231 -34.22 -2.96 -14.22
C TYR A 231 -34.95 -3.94 -13.31
N PHE A 232 -35.91 -4.68 -13.86
CA PHE A 232 -36.55 -5.79 -13.18
C PHE A 232 -36.48 -7.08 -14.00
N SER A 233 -36.51 -8.22 -13.31
CA SER A 233 -36.65 -9.54 -13.92
C SER A 233 -37.42 -10.48 -13.00
N PHE A 234 -38.37 -11.23 -13.54
CA PHE A 234 -39.06 -12.31 -12.84
C PHE A 234 -39.52 -13.40 -13.81
N VAL A 235 -39.82 -14.58 -13.29
CA VAL A 235 -40.48 -15.64 -14.05
C VAL A 235 -41.96 -15.61 -13.69
N ASP A 236 -42.85 -15.48 -14.66
CA ASP A 236 -44.30 -15.41 -14.39
C ASP A 236 -44.93 -16.79 -14.09
N TYR A 237 -46.23 -16.82 -13.80
CA TYR A 237 -46.99 -18.07 -13.60
C TYR A 237 -47.06 -18.98 -14.85
N GLN A 238 -46.73 -18.47 -16.04
CA GLN A 238 -46.65 -19.23 -17.28
C GLN A 238 -45.22 -19.71 -17.59
N ASN A 239 -44.28 -19.51 -16.66
CA ASN A 239 -42.87 -19.85 -16.78
C ASN A 239 -42.15 -19.07 -17.91
N GLN A 240 -42.61 -17.85 -18.20
CA GLN A 240 -41.96 -16.92 -19.11
C GLN A 240 -41.06 -15.95 -18.32
N ASN A 241 -39.85 -15.70 -18.83
CA ASN A 241 -38.97 -14.69 -18.25
C ASN A 241 -39.42 -13.30 -18.70
N ARG A 242 -39.95 -12.53 -17.76
CA ARG A 242 -40.40 -11.16 -17.92
C ARG A 242 -39.31 -10.24 -17.40
N SER A 243 -38.92 -9.26 -18.18
CA SER A 243 -37.91 -8.28 -17.77
C SER A 243 -38.18 -6.93 -18.41
N GLY A 244 -37.63 -5.88 -17.83
CA GLY A 244 -37.88 -4.54 -18.31
C GLY A 244 -37.29 -3.48 -17.42
N TYR A 245 -37.78 -2.26 -17.60
CA TYR A 245 -37.35 -1.10 -16.87
C TYR A 245 -38.55 -0.33 -16.32
N PHE A 246 -38.35 0.37 -15.21
CA PHE A 246 -39.31 1.33 -14.69
C PHE A 246 -38.60 2.43 -13.93
N TRP A 247 -39.28 3.57 -13.80
CA TRP A 247 -38.88 4.66 -12.95
C TRP A 247 -39.56 4.53 -11.59
N TYR A 248 -38.79 4.74 -10.53
CA TYR A 248 -39.26 4.74 -9.16
C TYR A 248 -38.85 6.04 -8.46
N ASP A 249 -39.81 6.77 -7.93
CA ASP A 249 -39.54 7.94 -7.10
C ASP A 249 -39.40 7.52 -5.64
N TYR A 250 -38.21 7.70 -5.07
CA TYR A 250 -37.92 7.30 -3.70
C TYR A 250 -38.70 8.08 -2.64
N GLU A 251 -39.06 9.35 -2.89
CA GLU A 251 -39.76 10.16 -1.90
C GLU A 251 -41.26 9.84 -1.86
N THR A 252 -41.88 9.67 -3.04
CA THR A 252 -43.33 9.42 -3.14
C THR A 252 -43.67 7.92 -3.14
N GLY A 253 -42.70 7.06 -3.48
CA GLY A 253 -42.91 5.64 -3.70
C GLY A 253 -43.63 5.31 -5.01
N ALA A 254 -43.76 6.27 -5.92
CA ALA A 254 -44.49 6.10 -7.17
C ALA A 254 -43.67 5.30 -8.19
N VAL A 255 -44.35 4.39 -8.90
CA VAL A 255 -43.83 3.67 -10.05
C VAL A 255 -44.39 4.30 -11.33
N SER A 256 -43.53 4.50 -12.33
CA SER A 256 -43.94 5.08 -13.61
C SER A 256 -43.06 4.61 -14.76
N GLY A 257 -43.51 4.81 -16.00
CA GLY A 257 -42.72 4.54 -17.20
C GLY A 257 -42.27 3.08 -17.32
N VAL A 258 -43.12 2.12 -16.92
CA VAL A 258 -42.84 0.70 -17.06
C VAL A 258 -42.72 0.35 -18.55
N SER A 259 -41.61 -0.27 -18.92
CA SER A 259 -41.31 -0.70 -20.29
C SER A 259 -40.76 -2.11 -20.26
N GLU A 260 -41.50 -3.05 -20.84
CA GLU A 260 -41.10 -4.44 -20.93
C GLU A 260 -40.20 -4.72 -22.13
N LEU A 261 -39.22 -5.59 -21.93
CA LEU A 261 -38.40 -6.14 -22.99
C LEU A 261 -39.12 -7.33 -23.65
N PRO A 262 -38.84 -7.60 -24.93
CA PRO A 262 -39.35 -8.79 -25.60
C PRO A 262 -38.97 -10.07 -24.82
N VAL A 263 -39.95 -10.96 -24.63
CA VAL A 263 -39.73 -12.25 -23.96
C VAL A 263 -38.71 -13.05 -24.75
N GLN A 264 -37.59 -13.42 -24.10
CA GLN A 264 -36.61 -14.31 -24.70
C GLN A 264 -37.17 -15.73 -24.65
N THR A 265 -37.75 -16.20 -25.75
CA THR A 265 -38.15 -17.61 -25.89
C THR A 265 -36.89 -18.45 -26.05
N ALA A 266 -36.70 -19.42 -25.16
CA ALA A 266 -35.61 -20.39 -25.23
C ALA A 266 -35.85 -21.46 -26.32
N ASP A 267 -36.07 -21.04 -27.56
CA ASP A 267 -36.02 -21.90 -28.74
C ASP A 267 -35.12 -21.24 -29.80
N GLY A 268 -34.18 -22.05 -30.31
CA GLY A 268 -32.99 -21.60 -31.01
C GLY A 268 -33.16 -21.19 -32.47
N ASP A 269 -32.00 -20.77 -33.01
CA ASP A 269 -31.69 -20.52 -34.41
C ASP A 269 -32.44 -19.37 -35.10
N ASP A 270 -31.98 -18.14 -34.86
CA ASP A 270 -31.90 -17.15 -35.94
C ASP A 270 -30.47 -16.64 -36.07
N HIS A 271 -29.77 -17.17 -37.08
CA HIS A 271 -28.55 -16.60 -37.60
C HIS A 271 -28.76 -15.10 -37.91
N PRO A 272 -27.89 -14.18 -37.49
CA PRO A 272 -27.86 -12.87 -38.10
C PRO A 272 -27.31 -13.05 -39.52
N ALA A 273 -28.20 -13.06 -40.51
CA ALA A 273 -27.83 -12.84 -41.89
C ALA A 273 -27.28 -11.41 -42.02
N LEU A 274 -25.97 -11.27 -41.84
CA LEU A 274 -25.20 -10.15 -42.36
C LEU A 274 -25.29 -10.18 -43.89
N SER A 275 -26.39 -9.69 -44.45
CA SER A 275 -26.39 -9.21 -45.84
C SER A 275 -25.78 -7.82 -45.85
N GLY A 276 -24.50 -7.77 -46.19
CA GLY A 276 -23.84 -6.55 -46.59
C GLY A 276 -24.52 -5.96 -47.83
N THR A 277 -24.81 -4.68 -47.78
CA THR A 277 -24.94 -3.86 -48.99
C THR A 277 -24.26 -2.53 -48.71
N ILE A 278 -22.96 -2.50 -48.98
CA ILE A 278 -22.23 -1.25 -49.22
C ILE A 278 -22.73 -0.75 -50.57
N LEU A 279 -23.57 0.29 -50.54
CA LEU A 279 -23.84 1.10 -51.71
C LEU A 279 -22.77 2.19 -51.77
N ASP A 280 -21.78 1.94 -52.63
CA ASP A 280 -21.01 2.98 -53.30
C ASP A 280 -21.98 3.94 -54.00
N GLN A 281 -21.98 5.22 -53.61
CA GLN A 281 -22.29 6.30 -54.55
C GLN A 281 -21.33 7.47 -54.38
N LYS A 282 -20.56 7.60 -55.46
CA LYS A 282 -19.75 8.69 -56.00
C LYS A 282 -20.37 10.08 -55.90
#